data_AF-A0A2J7RHS5-F1
#
_entry.id   AF-A0A2J7RHS5-F1
#
_cell.length_a   1.000
_cell.length_b   1.000
_cell.length_c   1.000
_cell.angle_alpha   90.00
_cell.angle_beta   90.00
_cell.angle_gamma   90.00
#
_symmetry.space_group_name_H-M   'P 1'
#
loop_
_entity.id
_entity.type
_entity.pdbx_description
1 polymer ?
#
loop_
_entity_poly.entity_id
_entity_poly.type
_entity_poly.pdbx_seq_one_letter_code
_entity_poly.pdbx_strand_id
1 'polypeptide(L)'
;MTEPNKQGGEGEESRNEVDDESIASDSSAVTPPSSTLKRPPVKEPVNRLEGGLKIHKMVHVSPSNKKNGAMRKCRVCAKHKIRKETSVMCAGCGVALCKLSCFNVYHTKKNY
;
A
#
# COMPACT_ATOMS: atom_id res chain seq x y z
N MET A 1 -22.94 43.68 -17.99
CA MET A 1 -23.19 43.19 -19.36
C MET A 1 -22.04 42.24 -19.67
N THR A 2 -22.14 40.96 -19.99
CA THR A 2 -23.20 39.95 -20.07
C THR A 2 -22.42 38.63 -20.20
N GLU A 3 -22.89 37.55 -19.57
CA GLU A 3 -22.38 36.19 -19.81
C GLU A 3 -22.50 35.80 -21.29
N PRO A 4 -21.81 34.74 -21.72
CA PRO A 4 -22.62 33.67 -22.28
C PRO A 4 -22.21 32.28 -21.81
N ASN A 5 -23.17 31.68 -21.11
CA ASN A 5 -23.59 30.28 -21.12
C ASN A 5 -23.44 29.62 -22.51
N LYS A 6 -22.88 28.41 -22.58
CA LYS A 6 -23.10 27.48 -23.69
C LYS A 6 -23.41 26.08 -23.15
N GLN A 7 -24.66 25.69 -23.36
CA GLN A 7 -25.24 24.38 -23.15
C GLN A 7 -24.72 23.34 -24.15
N GLY A 8 -24.92 22.06 -23.83
CA GLY A 8 -24.94 20.96 -24.79
C GLY A 8 -24.90 19.61 -24.10
N GLY A 9 -26.06 18.97 -23.94
CA GLY A 9 -26.20 17.56 -23.60
C GLY A 9 -27.09 16.87 -24.64
N GLU A 10 -26.83 15.59 -24.88
CA GLU A 10 -27.58 14.58 -25.66
C GLU A 10 -26.75 13.29 -25.51
N GLY A 11 -27.22 12.14 -25.02
CA GLY A 11 -28.28 11.21 -25.45
C GLY A 11 -27.60 9.82 -25.43
N GLU A 12 -28.06 8.81 -24.68
CA GLU A 12 -28.94 7.69 -25.14
C GLU A 12 -28.30 6.89 -26.30
N GLU A 13 -28.21 5.57 -26.40
CA GLU A 13 -28.72 4.35 -25.76
C GLU A 13 -27.92 3.18 -26.38
N SER A 14 -27.83 2.02 -25.70
CA SER A 14 -28.27 0.72 -26.25
C SER A 14 -27.60 -0.47 -25.59
N ARG A 15 -28.49 -1.33 -25.09
CA ARG A 15 -28.29 -2.72 -24.67
C ARG A 15 -27.94 -3.57 -25.89
N ASN A 16 -27.27 -4.70 -25.67
CA ASN A 16 -27.60 -6.00 -26.26
C ASN A 16 -27.04 -7.10 -25.36
N GLU A 17 -27.93 -7.99 -24.91
CA GLU A 17 -27.63 -9.28 -24.29
C GLU A 17 -27.42 -10.32 -25.41
N VAL A 18 -26.43 -11.21 -25.27
CA VAL A 18 -26.39 -12.50 -26.00
C VAL A 18 -25.66 -13.56 -25.16
N ASP A 19 -26.46 -14.50 -24.68
CA ASP A 19 -26.35 -15.97 -24.72
C ASP A 19 -25.18 -16.78 -24.11
N ASP A 20 -25.67 -17.76 -23.33
CA ASP A 20 -25.17 -19.03 -22.80
C ASP A 20 -24.24 -19.85 -23.73
N GLU A 21 -23.17 -20.44 -23.18
CA GLU A 21 -23.02 -21.90 -23.06
C GLU A 21 -21.62 -22.25 -22.49
N SER A 22 -21.58 -23.30 -21.67
CA SER A 22 -20.43 -23.79 -20.92
C SER A 22 -19.53 -24.72 -21.75
N ILE A 23 -18.20 -24.60 -21.68
CA ILE A 23 -17.30 -25.77 -21.74
C ILE A 23 -16.08 -25.61 -20.83
N ALA A 24 -15.88 -26.59 -19.96
CA ALA A 24 -14.66 -26.80 -19.20
C ALA A 24 -13.57 -27.41 -20.10
N SER A 25 -12.32 -26.97 -19.98
CA SER A 25 -11.15 -27.85 -19.87
C SER A 25 -9.84 -27.06 -19.73
N ASP A 26 -9.16 -27.38 -18.63
CA ASP A 26 -7.73 -27.40 -18.37
C ASP A 26 -6.79 -26.61 -19.31
N SER A 27 -6.26 -25.51 -18.76
CA SER A 27 -4.90 -25.08 -19.07
C SER A 27 -4.31 -24.53 -17.80
N SER A 28 -3.36 -25.28 -17.25
CA SER A 28 -2.50 -24.90 -16.14
C SER A 28 -1.70 -23.64 -16.48
N ALA A 29 -2.35 -22.48 -16.41
CA ALA A 29 -1.69 -21.20 -16.47
C ALA A 29 -0.98 -21.01 -15.13
N VAL A 30 0.33 -21.13 -15.16
CA VAL A 30 1.20 -20.83 -14.03
C VAL A 30 0.92 -19.39 -13.60
N THR A 31 0.19 -19.23 -12.51
CA THR A 31 0.02 -17.92 -11.89
C THR A 31 1.42 -17.46 -11.47
N PRO A 32 1.93 -16.32 -11.99
CA PRO A 32 3.14 -15.74 -11.42
C PRO A 32 2.86 -15.50 -9.93
N PRO A 33 3.82 -15.74 -9.02
CA PRO A 33 3.63 -15.48 -7.60
C PRO A 33 3.29 -14.00 -7.47
N SER A 34 2.01 -13.72 -7.20
CA SER A 34 1.52 -12.42 -6.81
C SER A 34 2.41 -11.99 -5.66
N SER A 35 3.26 -11.01 -5.93
CA SER A 35 4.21 -10.47 -4.96
C SER A 35 3.39 -9.77 -3.89
N THR A 36 2.90 -10.57 -2.95
CA THR A 36 2.04 -10.12 -1.87
C THR A 36 2.86 -9.10 -1.10
N LEU A 37 2.54 -7.82 -1.30
CA LEU A 37 2.93 -6.79 -0.37
C LEU A 37 2.31 -7.19 0.97
N LYS A 38 3.10 -7.88 1.80
CA LYS A 38 2.61 -8.50 3.02
C LYS A 38 1.91 -7.42 3.84
N ARG A 39 0.68 -7.72 4.25
CA ARG A 39 -0.06 -6.91 5.23
C ARG A 39 0.86 -6.67 6.43
N PRO A 40 0.96 -5.44 6.95
CA PRO A 40 1.76 -5.18 8.15
C PRO A 40 1.38 -6.17 9.25
N PRO A 41 2.37 -6.74 9.97
CA PRO A 41 2.10 -7.66 11.06
C PRO A 41 1.06 -7.08 12.02
N VAL A 42 0.03 -7.88 12.33
CA VAL A 42 -1.03 -7.47 13.27
C VAL A 42 -0.42 -7.26 14.67
N LYS A 43 0.56 -8.08 15.03
CA LYS A 43 1.34 -8.03 16.27
C LYS A 43 2.76 -7.52 15.98
N GLU A 44 3.36 -6.82 16.94
CA GLU A 44 4.74 -6.40 16.79
C GLU A 44 5.66 -7.62 16.65
N PRO A 45 6.60 -7.63 15.69
CA PRO A 45 7.54 -8.74 15.55
C PRO A 45 8.44 -8.81 16.79
N VAL A 46 8.66 -10.03 17.30
CA VAL A 46 9.48 -10.29 18.50
C VAL A 46 10.88 -9.68 18.36
N ASN A 47 11.43 -9.72 17.14
CA ASN A 47 12.74 -9.21 16.80
C ASN A 47 12.76 -7.69 16.52
N ARG A 48 11.72 -6.95 16.89
CA ARG A 48 11.66 -5.49 16.70
C ARG A 48 12.82 -4.77 17.40
N LEU A 49 13.13 -5.20 18.62
CA LEU A 49 14.17 -4.60 19.47
C LEU A 49 15.51 -5.33 19.37
N GLU A 50 15.47 -6.64 19.08
CA GLU A 50 16.66 -7.46 18.88
C GLU A 50 17.51 -6.90 17.73
N GLY A 51 18.83 -6.83 17.93
CA GLY A 51 19.82 -6.38 16.93
C GLY A 51 19.79 -4.89 16.54
N GLY A 52 18.87 -4.09 17.08
CA GLY A 52 18.79 -2.64 16.91
C GLY A 52 18.90 -2.16 15.45
N LEU A 53 19.48 -0.97 15.26
CA LEU A 53 19.64 -0.34 13.94
C LEU A 53 20.63 -1.08 13.01
N LYS A 54 21.35 -2.09 13.52
CA LYS A 54 22.34 -2.84 12.73
C LYS A 54 21.66 -3.89 11.84
N ILE A 55 20.62 -4.55 12.35
CA ILE A 55 19.89 -5.59 11.59
C ILE A 55 18.71 -5.01 10.83
N HIS A 56 18.10 -3.96 11.35
CA HIS A 56 16.96 -3.30 10.73
C HIS A 56 17.47 -2.30 9.70
N LYS A 57 17.10 -2.50 8.44
CA LYS A 57 17.44 -1.59 7.34
C LYS A 57 16.20 -0.95 6.76
N MET A 58 16.30 0.33 6.46
CA MET A 58 15.26 1.09 5.78
C MET A 58 15.34 0.86 4.27
N VAL A 59 14.24 0.47 3.66
CA VAL A 59 14.09 0.27 2.23
C VAL A 59 12.98 1.14 1.67
N HIS A 60 13.15 1.63 0.45
CA HIS A 60 12.08 2.35 -0.26
C HIS A 60 11.12 1.35 -0.89
N VAL A 61 9.82 1.63 -0.78
CA VAL A 61 8.77 0.87 -1.43
C VAL A 61 8.58 1.44 -2.83
N SER A 62 8.93 0.64 -3.84
CA SER A 62 8.70 1.03 -5.24
C SER A 62 7.21 1.23 -5.50
N PRO A 63 6.82 2.25 -6.29
CA PRO A 63 5.44 2.37 -6.77
C PRO A 63 5.07 1.13 -7.60
N SER A 64 3.98 0.46 -7.24
CA SER A 64 3.45 -0.64 -8.06
C SER A 64 2.55 -0.03 -9.14
N ASN A 65 3.08 0.19 -10.34
CA ASN A 65 2.46 0.39 -11.66
C ASN A 65 1.18 1.27 -11.83
N LYS A 66 0.65 1.92 -10.79
CA LYS A 66 -0.54 2.79 -10.85
C LYS A 66 -0.34 4.06 -10.02
N LYS A 67 0.11 5.11 -10.73
CA LYS A 67 0.05 6.58 -10.53
C LYS A 67 0.27 7.23 -9.15
N ASN A 68 0.32 6.54 -8.03
CA ASN A 68 0.68 7.14 -6.74
C ASN A 68 1.74 6.27 -6.07
N GLY A 69 2.86 6.89 -5.68
CA GLY A 69 3.90 6.23 -4.88
C GLY A 69 3.28 5.38 -3.77
N ALA A 70 3.86 4.21 -3.50
CA ALA A 70 3.35 3.30 -2.46
C ALA A 70 3.56 3.91 -1.07
N MET A 71 2.71 4.88 -0.72
CA MET A 71 2.72 5.60 0.54
C MET A 71 1.95 4.77 1.57
N ARG A 72 2.60 4.54 2.72
CA ARG A 72 2.06 3.77 3.83
C ARG A 72 2.05 4.62 5.09
N LYS A 73 1.10 4.37 5.98
CA LYS A 73 1.00 5.08 7.27
C LYS A 73 2.15 4.68 8.19
N CYS A 74 2.80 5.66 8.81
CA CYS A 74 3.84 5.41 9.80
C CYS A 74 3.25 4.79 11.07
N ARG A 75 3.78 3.64 11.52
CA ARG A 75 3.27 2.93 12.71
C ARG A 75 3.40 3.75 14.00
N VAL A 76 4.54 4.42 14.20
CA VAL A 76 4.80 5.26 15.39
C VAL A 76 3.89 6.47 15.40
N CYS A 77 3.82 7.20 14.28
CA CYS A 77 2.95 8.39 14.19
C CYS A 77 1.47 8.05 14.37
N ALA A 78 1.02 6.92 13.80
CA ALA A 78 -0.35 6.46 13.97
C ALA A 78 -0.69 6.22 15.45
N LYS A 79 0.25 5.69 16.23
CA LYS A 79 0.09 5.50 17.68
C LYS A 79 -0.02 6.83 18.45
N HIS A 80 0.62 7.88 17.94
CA HIS A 80 0.55 9.25 18.46
C HIS A 80 -0.64 10.05 17.91
N LYS A 81 -1.55 9.41 17.17
CA LYS A 81 -2.69 10.06 16.49
C LYS A 81 -2.27 11.09 15.43
N ILE A 82 -1.04 10.98 14.92
CA ILE A 82 -0.50 11.84 13.85
C ILE A 82 -0.62 11.11 12.51
N ARG A 83 -1.32 11.71 11.55
CA ARG A 83 -1.40 11.20 10.18
C ARG A 83 -0.15 11.58 9.39
N LYS A 84 0.85 10.68 9.38
CA LYS A 84 2.02 10.77 8.51
C LYS A 84 2.13 9.53 7.64
N GLU A 85 2.37 9.78 6.36
CA GLU A 85 2.56 8.74 5.35
C GLU A 85 4.01 8.76 4.87
N THR A 86 4.49 7.59 4.45
CA THR A 86 5.89 7.40 4.09
C THR A 86 6.03 6.29 3.06
N SER A 87 6.97 6.46 2.14
CA SER A 87 7.33 5.48 1.12
C SER A 87 8.48 4.56 1.56
N VAL A 88 8.92 4.64 2.82
CA VAL A 88 10.00 3.79 3.35
C VAL A 88 9.48 2.85 4.43
N MET A 89 10.08 1.67 4.49
CA MET A 89 9.73 0.65 5.47
C MET A 89 10.98 -0.07 5.99
N CYS A 90 10.85 -0.70 7.15
CA CYS A 90 11.87 -1.61 7.65
C CYS A 90 11.76 -2.94 6.89
N ALA A 91 12.86 -3.40 6.28
CA ALA A 91 12.91 -4.68 5.57
C ALA A 91 12.69 -5.89 6.50
N GLY A 92 13.23 -5.82 7.72
CA GLY A 92 13.11 -6.90 8.71
C GLY A 92 11.73 -6.99 9.37
N CYS A 93 11.12 -5.84 9.68
CA CYS A 93 9.83 -5.80 10.37
C CYS A 93 8.61 -5.66 9.46
N GLY A 94 8.78 -5.29 8.20
CA GLY A 94 7.66 -5.09 7.27
C GLY A 94 6.82 -3.85 7.55
N VAL A 95 7.25 -2.96 8.46
CA VAL A 95 6.48 -1.78 8.90
C VAL A 95 6.97 -0.50 8.25
N ALA A 96 6.03 0.38 7.88
CA ALA A 96 6.34 1.71 7.39
C ALA A 96 6.62 2.67 8.56
N LEU A 97 7.73 3.40 8.48
CA LEU A 97 8.23 4.27 9.53
C LEU A 97 8.82 5.53 8.92
N CYS A 98 8.65 6.69 9.57
CA CYS A 98 9.35 7.89 9.13
C CYS A 98 10.88 7.70 9.20
N LYS A 99 11.59 8.36 8.28
CA LYS A 99 13.05 8.39 8.25
C LYS A 99 13.61 8.81 9.61
N LEU A 100 14.61 8.07 10.07
CA LEU A 100 15.41 8.37 11.26
C LEU A 100 14.65 8.33 12.61
N SER A 101 13.79 9.31 12.90
CA SER A 101 13.19 9.47 14.24
C SER A 101 12.28 8.32 14.64
N CYS A 102 11.25 8.04 13.82
CA CYS A 102 10.32 6.94 14.08
C CYS A 102 11.01 5.58 13.94
N PHE A 103 11.98 5.47 13.04
CA PHE A 103 12.77 4.26 12.89
C PHE A 103 13.55 3.92 14.17
N ASN A 104 14.31 4.90 14.70
CA ASN A 104 15.05 4.73 15.94
C ASN A 104 14.14 4.42 17.11
N VAL A 105 13.06 5.19 17.28
CA VAL A 105 12.11 5.00 18.39
C VAL A 105 11.45 3.62 18.34
N TYR A 106 11.04 3.17 17.15
CA TYR A 106 10.45 1.85 16.95
C TYR A 106 11.45 0.71 17.23
N HIS A 107 12.75 0.90 17.04
CA HIS A 107 13.76 -0.15 17.25
C HIS A 107 14.52 -0.05 18.58
N THR A 108 14.36 1.04 19.34
CA THR A 108 15.07 1.24 20.61
C THR A 108 14.15 1.26 21.83
N LYS A 109 12.88 1.68 21.69
CA LYS A 109 11.95 1.79 22.82
C LYS A 109 10.91 0.67 22.81
N LYS A 110 10.73 -0.01 23.95
CA LYS A 110 9.61 -0.94 24.16
C LYS A 110 8.26 -0.21 24.00
N ASN A 111 8.13 0.95 24.63
CA ASN A 111 6.95 1.81 24.52
C ASN A 111 7.27 3.05 23.68
N TYR A 112 6.68 3.12 22.49
CA TYR A 112 6.70 4.27 21.61
C TYR A 112 5.28 4.72 21.29
#